data_AF-V9H3K6-F1
#
_entry.id   AF-V9H3K6-F1
#
_cell.length_a   1.000
_cell.length_b   1.000
_cell.length_c   1.000
_cell.angle_alpha   90.00
_cell.angle_beta   90.00
_cell.angle_gamma   90.00
#
_symmetry.space_group_name_H-M   'P 1'
#
loop_
_entity.id
_entity.type
_entity.pdbx_description
1 polymer ?
#
loop_
_entity_poly.entity_id
_entity_poly.type
_entity_poly.pdbx_seq_one_letter_code
_entity_poly.pdbx_strand_id
1 'polypeptide(L)'
;MNLKSRKFLVKLFICTFVVCIISSYAYSKMTSDIPMRKPSVAIKYNGKIVPTIIGEHTWYGSLPKGQKAGSSYLVGPSYDAGMEVSGFSAKPNSEVEVTFNSAPPEIILRLWSVGDSVNDTTIKFDSSKKVNNITLPDKKGEYIYEMNGYWSEGNYTSTIFRIIIE
;
A
#
# COMPACT_ATOMS: atom_id res chain seq x y z
N MET A 1 -22.82 -3.10 52.64
CA MET A 1 -22.90 -3.76 51.30
C MET A 1 -22.90 -5.28 51.50
N ASN A 2 -23.95 -5.99 51.07
CA ASN A 2 -24.18 -7.39 51.44
C ASN A 2 -23.19 -8.34 50.72
N LEU A 3 -22.75 -9.43 51.36
CA LEU A 3 -21.69 -10.32 50.85
C LEU A 3 -22.02 -10.91 49.46
N LYS A 4 -23.31 -11.11 49.17
CA LYS A 4 -23.82 -11.54 47.86
C LYS A 4 -23.63 -10.48 46.77
N SER A 5 -23.85 -9.18 47.08
CA SER A 5 -23.67 -8.10 46.09
C SER A 5 -22.18 -7.87 45.79
N ARG A 6 -21.29 -8.05 46.78
CA ARG A 6 -19.83 -8.00 46.59
C ARG A 6 -19.35 -9.13 45.67
N LYS A 7 -19.83 -10.36 45.87
CA LYS A 7 -19.49 -11.50 44.99
C LYS A 7 -20.02 -11.31 43.57
N PHE A 8 -21.19 -10.71 43.40
CA PHE A 8 -21.76 -10.37 42.09
C PHE A 8 -20.93 -9.29 41.37
N LEU A 9 -20.57 -8.20 42.06
CA LEU A 9 -19.73 -7.13 41.51
C LEU A 9 -18.35 -7.63 41.06
N VAL A 10 -17.71 -8.52 41.84
CA VAL A 10 -16.41 -9.11 41.47
C VAL A 10 -16.54 -9.96 40.19
N LYS A 11 -17.60 -10.76 40.06
CA LYS A 11 -17.84 -11.54 38.84
C LYS A 11 -18.09 -10.66 37.61
N LEU A 12 -18.85 -9.57 37.79
CA LEU A 12 -19.11 -8.60 36.72
C LEU A 12 -17.80 -7.94 36.26
N PHE A 13 -16.98 -7.49 37.20
CA PHE A 13 -15.67 -6.89 36.91
C PHE A 13 -14.74 -7.83 36.15
N ILE A 14 -14.64 -9.10 36.57
CA ILE A 14 -13.84 -10.11 35.87
C ILE A 14 -14.36 -10.32 34.45
N CYS A 15 -15.68 -10.39 34.26
CA CYS A 15 -16.28 -10.58 32.94
C CYS A 15 -15.97 -9.40 32.02
N THR A 16 -16.13 -8.16 32.49
CA THR A 16 -15.77 -6.95 31.73
C THR A 16 -14.28 -6.92 31.38
N PHE A 17 -13.41 -7.27 32.33
CA PHE A 17 -11.97 -7.30 32.10
C PHE A 17 -11.56 -8.33 31.03
N VAL A 18 -12.15 -9.52 31.05
CA VAL A 18 -11.93 -10.56 30.03
C VAL A 18 -12.41 -10.08 28.66
N VAL A 19 -13.60 -9.46 28.58
CA VAL A 19 -14.10 -8.89 27.32
C VAL A 19 -13.17 -7.80 26.79
N CYS A 20 -12.65 -6.91 27.65
CA CYS A 20 -11.69 -5.88 27.27
C CYS A 20 -10.37 -6.47 26.74
N ILE A 21 -9.86 -7.55 27.33
CA ILE A 21 -8.65 -8.23 26.84
C ILE A 21 -8.91 -8.85 25.46
N ILE A 22 -10.02 -9.59 25.31
CA ILE A 22 -10.36 -10.24 24.04
C ILE A 22 -10.59 -9.19 22.95
N SER A 23 -11.30 -8.10 23.24
CA SER A 23 -11.53 -7.02 22.28
C SER A 23 -10.25 -6.28 21.93
N SER A 24 -9.37 -6.01 22.89
CA SER A 24 -8.06 -5.40 22.64
C SER A 24 -7.15 -6.30 21.80
N TYR A 25 -7.17 -7.61 22.05
CA TYR A 25 -6.42 -8.59 21.25
C TYR A 25 -6.99 -8.74 19.83
N ALA A 26 -8.32 -8.82 19.70
CA ALA A 26 -9.00 -8.85 18.41
C ALA A 26 -8.75 -7.56 17.60
N TYR A 27 -8.80 -6.40 18.26
CA TYR A 27 -8.48 -5.11 17.68
C TYR A 27 -7.01 -5.06 17.24
N SER A 28 -6.06 -5.43 18.10
CA SER A 28 -4.64 -5.50 17.75
C SER A 28 -4.36 -6.42 16.57
N LYS A 29 -5.10 -7.53 16.45
CA LYS A 29 -4.97 -8.47 15.33
C LYS A 29 -5.57 -7.92 14.04
N MET A 30 -6.68 -7.17 14.12
CA MET A 30 -7.24 -6.43 12.98
C MET A 30 -6.37 -5.23 12.57
N THR A 31 -5.56 -4.66 13.48
CA THR A 31 -4.70 -3.51 13.17
C THR A 31 -3.24 -3.89 12.87
N SER A 32 -2.84 -5.15 13.07
CA SER A 32 -1.47 -5.65 12.79
C SER A 32 -1.37 -6.30 11.40
N ASP A 33 -1.91 -5.64 10.38
CA ASP A 33 -1.94 -6.12 9.00
C ASP A 33 -0.66 -5.78 8.20
N ILE A 34 0.46 -5.55 8.87
CA ILE A 34 1.75 -5.29 8.20
C ILE A 34 2.39 -6.63 7.81
N PRO A 35 2.60 -6.91 6.51
CA PRO A 35 3.22 -8.14 6.07
C PRO A 35 4.65 -8.27 6.61
N MET A 36 5.04 -9.50 6.95
CA MET A 36 6.39 -9.75 7.46
C MET A 36 7.48 -9.43 6.42
N ARG A 37 7.15 -9.59 5.13
CA ARG A 37 8.02 -9.26 3.99
C ARG A 37 7.37 -8.19 3.14
N LYS A 38 8.20 -7.35 2.51
CA LYS A 38 7.75 -6.31 1.58
C LYS A 38 6.82 -6.91 0.49
N PRO A 39 5.57 -6.43 0.40
CA PRO A 39 4.63 -6.81 -0.65
C PRO A 39 5.14 -6.48 -2.04
N SER A 40 4.68 -7.24 -3.03
CA SER A 40 4.95 -6.99 -4.45
C SER A 40 3.70 -6.46 -5.12
N VAL A 41 3.88 -5.53 -6.06
CA VAL A 41 2.82 -4.95 -6.87
C VAL A 41 2.98 -5.44 -8.30
N ALA A 42 1.89 -5.91 -8.90
CA ALA A 42 1.83 -6.25 -10.32
C ALA A 42 0.97 -5.23 -11.06
N ILE A 43 1.51 -4.66 -12.13
CA ILE A 43 0.81 -3.73 -13.02
C ILE A 43 0.55 -4.45 -14.33
N LYS A 44 -0.70 -4.48 -14.78
CA LYS A 44 -1.10 -5.19 -16.00
C LYS A 44 -2.01 -4.34 -16.88
N TYR A 45 -1.83 -4.50 -18.19
CA TYR A 45 -2.70 -3.93 -19.21
C TYR A 45 -3.15 -5.03 -20.17
N ASN A 46 -4.46 -5.24 -20.31
CA ASN A 46 -5.03 -6.33 -21.13
C ASN A 46 -4.37 -7.69 -20.86
N GLY A 47 -4.13 -8.00 -19.58
CA GLY A 47 -3.48 -9.24 -19.13
C GLY A 47 -1.96 -9.32 -19.32
N LYS A 48 -1.34 -8.35 -20.00
CA LYS A 48 0.12 -8.27 -20.19
C LYS A 48 0.76 -7.50 -19.03
N ILE A 49 1.94 -7.94 -18.60
CA ILE A 49 2.71 -7.26 -17.54
C ILE A 49 3.28 -5.95 -18.11
N VAL A 50 3.03 -4.85 -17.42
CA VAL A 50 3.64 -3.55 -17.69
C VAL A 50 5.03 -3.53 -17.03
N PRO A 51 6.10 -3.12 -17.75
CA PRO A 51 7.42 -2.92 -17.17
C PRO A 51 7.37 -1.93 -16.00
N THR A 52 8.07 -2.26 -14.92
CA THR A 52 8.13 -1.42 -13.72
C THR A 52 9.55 -1.37 -13.17
N ILE A 53 9.85 -0.33 -12.39
CA ILE A 53 11.02 -0.25 -11.54
C ILE A 53 10.60 0.00 -10.09
N ILE A 54 11.43 -0.43 -9.15
CA ILE A 54 11.20 -0.22 -7.73
C ILE A 54 11.58 1.23 -7.39
N GLY A 55 10.62 1.99 -6.86
CA GLY A 55 10.86 3.33 -6.35
C GLY A 55 11.36 3.31 -4.90
N GLU A 56 11.35 4.48 -4.26
CA GLU A 56 11.72 4.60 -2.85
C GLU A 56 10.85 3.72 -1.97
N HIS A 57 11.48 3.04 -1.01
CA HIS A 57 10.72 2.21 -0.07
C HIS A 57 11.48 2.04 1.24
N THR A 58 10.71 1.83 2.29
CA THR A 58 11.21 1.39 3.58
C THR A 58 10.36 0.23 4.07
N TRP A 59 11.02 -0.83 4.55
CA TRP A 59 10.33 -1.96 5.13
C TRP A 59 10.96 -2.34 6.46
N TYR A 60 10.21 -2.13 7.54
CA TYR A 60 10.55 -2.61 8.86
C TYR A 60 9.82 -3.92 9.16
N GLY A 61 10.57 -5.02 9.28
CA GLY A 61 10.03 -6.34 9.55
C GLY A 61 10.51 -6.90 10.90
N SER A 62 9.68 -7.76 11.49
CA SER A 62 10.14 -8.67 12.54
C SER A 62 10.54 -10.00 11.88
N LEU A 63 11.78 -10.42 12.08
CA LEU A 63 12.31 -11.72 11.64
C LEU A 63 11.84 -12.84 12.58
N PRO A 64 11.90 -14.11 12.14
CA PRO A 64 11.73 -15.24 13.05
C PRO A 64 12.74 -15.10 14.18
N LYS A 65 12.30 -15.30 15.44
CA LYS A 65 13.07 -15.09 16.70
C LYS A 65 13.09 -13.67 17.25
N GLY A 66 12.20 -12.77 16.80
CA GLY A 66 12.00 -11.46 17.44
C GLY A 66 13.08 -10.43 17.13
N GLN A 67 14.00 -10.73 16.21
CA GLN A 67 14.94 -9.74 15.70
C GLN A 67 14.21 -8.78 14.76
N LYS A 68 14.56 -7.50 14.84
CA LYS A 68 14.00 -6.45 14.00
C LYS A 68 15.00 -6.14 12.90
N ALA A 69 14.55 -6.17 11.65
CA ALA A 69 15.35 -5.82 10.49
C ALA A 69 14.59 -4.80 9.65
N GLY A 70 15.27 -3.69 9.35
CA GLY A 70 14.76 -2.64 8.46
C GLY A 70 15.65 -2.54 7.24
N SER A 71 15.04 -2.32 6.08
CA SER A 71 15.75 -1.91 4.87
C SER A 71 15.10 -0.67 4.30
N SER A 72 15.92 0.30 3.90
CA SER A 72 15.49 1.47 3.15
C SER A 72 16.23 1.50 1.83
N TYR A 73 15.54 1.96 0.79
CA TYR A 73 16.08 2.17 -0.53
C TYR A 73 15.68 3.56 -0.99
N LEU A 74 16.69 4.35 -1.34
CA LEU A 74 16.54 5.70 -1.87
C LEU A 74 16.85 5.65 -3.36
N VAL A 75 16.07 6.38 -4.14
CA VAL A 75 16.26 6.54 -5.58
C VAL A 75 16.12 8.02 -5.91
N GLY A 76 16.62 8.43 -7.07
CA GLY A 76 16.38 9.78 -7.59
C GLY A 76 14.88 10.05 -7.83
N PRO A 77 14.54 11.24 -8.35
CA PRO A 77 13.17 11.63 -8.64
C PRO A 77 12.42 10.56 -9.44
N SER A 78 11.16 10.29 -9.07
CA SER A 78 10.38 9.22 -9.70
C SER A 78 10.15 9.45 -11.19
N TYR A 79 10.15 10.71 -11.65
CA TYR A 79 10.17 11.05 -13.07
C TYR A 79 11.42 10.49 -13.77
N ASP A 80 12.62 10.79 -13.26
CA ASP A 80 13.89 10.34 -13.86
C ASP A 80 13.99 8.82 -13.88
N ALA A 81 13.65 8.16 -12.77
CA ALA A 81 13.61 6.70 -12.69
C ALA A 81 12.58 6.09 -13.65
N GLY A 82 11.43 6.75 -13.85
CA GLY A 82 10.41 6.34 -14.80
C GLY A 82 10.84 6.45 -16.26
N MET A 83 11.70 7.41 -16.59
CA MET A 83 12.27 7.57 -17.94
C MET A 83 13.18 6.39 -18.33
N GLU A 84 13.82 5.75 -17.35
CA GLU A 84 14.63 4.54 -17.57
C GLU A 84 13.77 3.29 -17.81
N VAL A 85 12.48 3.31 -17.44
CA VAL A 85 11.55 2.21 -17.67
C VAL A 85 11.18 2.16 -19.15
N SER A 86 11.18 0.96 -19.72
CA SER A 86 10.66 0.74 -21.07
C SER A 86 9.18 1.14 -21.13
N GLY A 87 8.86 2.13 -21.96
CA GLY A 87 7.50 2.62 -22.12
C GLY A 87 6.56 1.53 -22.66
N PHE A 88 5.34 1.51 -22.14
CA PHE A 88 4.32 0.55 -22.53
C PHE A 88 3.17 1.25 -23.27
N SER A 89 2.95 0.88 -24.54
CA SER A 89 1.88 1.46 -25.35
C SER A 89 0.49 1.02 -24.89
N ALA A 90 -0.41 1.99 -24.70
CA ALA A 90 -1.80 1.77 -24.30
C ALA A 90 -2.76 2.69 -25.05
N LYS A 91 -4.06 2.36 -25.02
CA LYS A 91 -5.11 3.16 -25.65
C LYS A 91 -5.62 4.25 -24.69
N PRO A 92 -6.08 5.39 -25.19
CA PRO A 92 -6.72 6.40 -24.35
C PRO A 92 -7.98 5.84 -23.67
N ASN A 93 -8.29 6.33 -22.46
CA ASN A 93 -9.47 5.92 -21.65
C ASN A 93 -9.55 4.42 -21.33
N SER A 94 -8.45 3.68 -21.47
CA SER A 94 -8.40 2.26 -21.13
C SER A 94 -7.98 2.04 -19.67
N GLU A 95 -8.14 0.82 -19.16
CA GLU A 95 -7.84 0.49 -17.77
C GLU A 95 -6.52 -0.26 -17.62
N VAL A 96 -5.75 0.12 -16.61
CA VAL A 96 -4.58 -0.61 -16.10
C VAL A 96 -4.95 -1.23 -14.75
N GLU A 97 -4.76 -2.54 -14.65
CA GLU A 97 -4.99 -3.30 -13.43
C GLU A 97 -3.75 -3.24 -12.52
N VAL A 98 -3.98 -2.94 -11.25
CA VAL A 98 -2.97 -2.96 -10.19
C VAL A 98 -3.37 -3.99 -9.15
N THR A 99 -2.51 -4.98 -8.96
CA THR A 99 -2.72 -6.05 -7.99
C THR A 99 -1.63 -6.05 -6.93
N PHE A 100 -2.04 -5.92 -5.67
CA PHE A 100 -1.17 -6.09 -4.51
C PHE A 100 -1.28 -7.52 -3.97
N ASN A 101 -0.17 -8.20 -3.73
CA ASN A 101 -0.20 -9.56 -3.15
C ASN A 101 -0.74 -9.55 -1.70
N SER A 102 -0.49 -8.47 -0.97
CA SER A 102 -1.15 -8.07 0.28
C SER A 102 -1.53 -6.61 0.10
N ALA A 103 -2.79 -6.24 0.26
CA ALA A 103 -3.23 -4.86 0.03
C ALA A 103 -2.80 -3.95 1.20
N PRO A 104 -2.27 -2.75 0.94
CA PRO A 104 -2.01 -1.77 1.98
C PRO A 104 -3.31 -1.08 2.43
N PRO A 105 -3.41 -0.67 3.70
CA PRO A 105 -4.45 0.24 4.21
C PRO A 105 -4.61 1.54 3.42
N GLU A 106 -3.56 2.03 2.76
CA GLU A 106 -3.63 3.19 1.89
C GLU A 106 -2.82 2.97 0.61
N ILE A 107 -3.46 3.24 -0.54
CA ILE A 107 -2.85 3.17 -1.87
C ILE A 107 -2.95 4.55 -2.49
N ILE A 108 -1.84 5.06 -3.00
CA ILE A 108 -1.76 6.37 -3.64
C ILE A 108 -1.06 6.23 -5.00
N LEU A 109 -1.76 6.58 -6.07
CA LEU A 109 -1.15 6.77 -7.39
C LEU A 109 -0.79 8.24 -7.57
N ARG A 110 0.44 8.48 -7.99
CA ARG A 110 0.92 9.79 -8.42
C ARG A 110 1.23 9.77 -9.90
N LEU A 111 0.89 10.86 -10.58
CA LEU A 111 1.33 11.14 -11.94
C LEU A 111 2.41 12.22 -11.89
N TRP A 112 3.51 12.00 -12.59
CA TRP A 112 4.65 12.91 -12.63
C TRP A 112 4.77 13.59 -14.00
N SER A 113 4.97 14.91 -14.00
CA SER A 113 5.36 15.71 -15.16
C SER A 113 6.88 15.96 -15.20
N VAL A 114 7.36 16.38 -16.36
CA VAL A 114 8.80 16.63 -16.59
C VAL A 114 9.33 17.72 -15.67
N GLY A 115 10.37 17.40 -14.91
CA GLY A 115 11.26 18.40 -14.31
C GLY A 115 10.88 18.92 -12.93
N ASP A 116 9.72 18.57 -12.38
CA ASP A 116 9.33 19.00 -11.03
C ASP A 116 9.17 17.80 -10.08
N SER A 117 9.66 17.96 -8.85
CA SER A 117 9.31 17.10 -7.71
C SER A 117 7.84 17.29 -7.25
N VAL A 118 6.97 17.77 -8.15
CA VAL A 118 5.57 18.10 -7.90
C VAL A 118 4.70 17.10 -8.64
N ASN A 119 3.90 16.35 -7.88
CA ASN A 119 2.93 15.41 -8.46
C ASN A 119 1.80 16.20 -9.12
N ASP A 120 1.54 15.94 -10.40
CA ASP A 120 0.45 16.56 -11.16
C ASP A 120 -0.91 16.14 -10.61
N THR A 121 -1.04 14.89 -10.18
CA THR A 121 -2.30 14.34 -9.69
C THR A 121 -2.03 13.23 -8.69
N THR A 122 -2.83 13.22 -7.61
CA THR A 122 -2.81 12.18 -6.58
C THR A 122 -4.17 11.52 -6.50
N ILE A 123 -4.24 10.21 -6.73
CA ILE A 123 -5.47 9.42 -6.64
C ILE A 123 -5.32 8.43 -5.48
N LYS A 124 -6.28 8.46 -4.54
CA LYS A 124 -6.37 7.47 -3.46
C LYS A 124 -7.32 6.35 -3.88
N PHE A 125 -6.91 5.10 -3.67
CA PHE A 125 -7.76 3.93 -3.96
C PHE A 125 -8.41 3.38 -2.71
N ASP A 126 -9.47 2.60 -2.94
CA ASP A 126 -10.11 1.78 -1.92
C ASP A 126 -9.20 0.62 -1.52
N SER A 127 -8.58 0.73 -0.35
CA SER A 127 -7.67 -0.26 0.22
C SER A 127 -8.34 -1.58 0.61
N SER A 128 -9.67 -1.64 0.66
CA SER A 128 -10.38 -2.90 0.87
C SER A 128 -10.26 -3.85 -0.33
N LYS A 129 -9.85 -3.33 -1.51
CA LYS A 129 -9.70 -4.10 -2.75
C LYS A 129 -8.24 -4.44 -3.01
N LYS A 130 -7.96 -5.73 -3.22
CA LYS A 130 -6.63 -6.22 -3.66
C LYS A 130 -6.30 -5.82 -5.10
N VAL A 131 -7.34 -5.62 -5.91
CA VAL A 131 -7.25 -5.27 -7.32
C VAL A 131 -7.90 -3.91 -7.51
N ASN A 132 -7.15 -2.97 -8.09
CA ASN A 132 -7.59 -1.62 -8.38
C ASN A 132 -7.35 -1.32 -9.86
N ASN A 133 -8.27 -0.58 -10.48
CA ASN A 133 -8.14 -0.19 -11.89
C ASN A 133 -7.85 1.31 -11.98
N ILE A 134 -6.89 1.65 -12.84
CA ILE A 134 -6.52 3.02 -13.17
C ILE A 134 -7.04 3.31 -14.57
N THR A 135 -7.90 4.31 -14.70
CA THR A 135 -8.30 4.83 -16.02
C THR A 135 -7.20 5.73 -16.57
N LEU A 136 -6.69 5.39 -17.75
CA LEU A 136 -5.68 6.18 -18.45
C LEU A 136 -6.28 7.45 -19.06
N PRO A 137 -5.49 8.54 -19.19
CA PRO A 137 -5.95 9.78 -19.79
C PRO A 137 -6.41 9.62 -21.25
N ASP A 138 -7.18 10.59 -21.73
CA ASP A 138 -7.69 10.67 -23.10
C ASP A 138 -6.65 11.26 -24.07
N LYS A 139 -5.78 12.13 -23.56
CA LYS A 139 -4.75 12.81 -24.33
C LYS A 139 -3.59 11.87 -24.66
N LYS A 140 -3.09 12.00 -25.88
CA LYS A 140 -1.85 11.35 -26.30
C LYS A 140 -0.67 11.96 -25.56
N GLY A 141 0.30 11.13 -25.24
CA GLY A 141 1.49 11.56 -24.54
C GLY A 141 2.13 10.45 -23.74
N GLU A 142 3.16 10.85 -23.01
CA GLU A 142 3.92 9.99 -22.13
C GLU A 142 3.58 10.30 -20.68
N TYR A 143 3.31 9.26 -19.90
CA TYR A 143 2.84 9.36 -18.54
C TYR A 143 3.68 8.47 -17.63
N ILE A 144 4.25 9.09 -16.59
CA ILE A 144 5.02 8.38 -15.57
C ILE A 144 4.18 8.30 -14.31
N TYR A 145 3.89 7.08 -13.91
CA TYR A 145 3.09 6.78 -12.74
C TYR A 145 3.95 6.22 -11.62
N GLU A 146 3.64 6.64 -10.40
CA GLU A 146 4.19 6.07 -9.18
C GLU A 146 3.05 5.52 -8.32
N MET A 147 3.04 4.20 -8.15
CA MET A 147 2.11 3.51 -7.27
C MET A 147 2.74 3.33 -5.90
N ASN A 148 2.17 4.00 -4.90
CA ASN A 148 2.59 3.93 -3.51
C ASN A 148 1.60 3.09 -2.69
N GLY A 149 2.14 2.19 -1.87
CA GLY A 149 1.39 1.45 -0.86
C GLY A 149 1.92 1.75 0.53
N TYR A 150 1.03 2.05 1.48
CA TYR A 150 1.37 2.40 2.86
C TYR A 150 0.70 1.45 3.85
N TRP A 151 1.51 0.76 4.65
CA TRP A 151 1.06 -0.11 5.76
C TRP A 151 1.29 0.54 7.12
N SER A 152 2.37 1.31 7.26
CA SER A 152 2.70 2.09 8.45
C SER A 152 3.77 3.13 8.10
N GLU A 153 4.12 4.00 9.05
CA GLU A 153 5.22 4.96 8.90
C GLU A 153 6.57 4.30 8.53
N GLY A 154 6.80 3.05 8.94
CA GLY A 154 8.02 2.28 8.63
C GLY A 154 7.86 1.25 7.52
N ASN A 155 6.70 1.20 6.86
CA ASN A 155 6.34 0.17 5.89
C ASN A 155 5.60 0.80 4.72
N TYR A 156 6.34 1.21 3.71
CA TYR A 156 5.79 1.71 2.46
C TYR A 156 6.59 1.20 1.25
N THR A 157 5.93 1.13 0.11
CA THR A 157 6.52 0.69 -1.15
C THR A 157 6.15 1.64 -2.28
N SER A 158 7.11 2.00 -3.13
CA SER A 158 6.88 2.69 -4.39
C SER A 158 7.19 1.77 -5.57
N THR A 159 6.34 1.78 -6.60
CA THR A 159 6.53 1.10 -7.88
C THR A 159 6.25 2.08 -9.01
N ILE A 160 7.24 2.29 -9.87
CA ILE A 160 7.18 3.29 -10.94
C ILE A 160 7.00 2.58 -12.28
N PHE A 161 6.13 3.11 -13.14
CA PHE A 161 5.87 2.57 -14.47
C PHE A 161 5.55 3.67 -15.48
N ARG A 162 5.83 3.38 -16.75
CA ARG A 162 5.74 4.34 -17.86
C ARG A 162 4.74 3.87 -18.90
N ILE A 163 3.73 4.69 -19.18
CA ILE A 163 2.70 4.43 -20.18
C ILE A 163 2.81 5.45 -21.31
N ILE A 164 2.72 4.97 -22.55
CA ILE A 164 2.67 5.81 -23.75
C ILE A 164 1.27 5.67 -24.34
N ILE A 165 0.56 6.78 -24.45
CA ILE A 165 -0.77 6.82 -25.08
C ILE A 165 -0.61 7.26 -26.52
N GLU A 166 -1.00 6.37 -27.43
CA GLU A 166 -0.88 6.53 -28.89
C GLU A 166 -2.06 7.23 -29.57
#